data_AF-A0A8H7MCY6-F1
#
_entry.id   AF-A0A8H7MCY6-F1
#
_cell.length_a   1.000
_cell.length_b   1.000
_cell.length_c   1.000
_cell.angle_alpha   90.00
_cell.angle_beta   90.00
_cell.angle_gamma   90.00
#
_symmetry.space_group_name_H-M   'P 1'
#
loop_
_entity.id
_entity.type
_entity.pdbx_description
1 polymer ?
#
loop_
_entity_poly.entity_id
_entity_poly.type
_entity_poly.pdbx_seq_one_letter_code
_entity_poly.pdbx_strand_id
1 'polypeptide(L)'
;MISRHQDMLSACTSGDVAALERLFEANNIRRFSKPVYISSPGEAPPTNELLAAAITNGHLDIVLLVLNTYEGINFYDEVITALVNHPDIPILEALYNYDNLIVQFEWDDHQSTFVTEACKQPPEKIGPLLHFLIEHDAALDVGGFRFHFAVWAALCGNQPLDVIEAMIKKGGPVTSAAMQQAVVCERTDVIDAFMRFNIEGEHDNIQQLQTEAEETGNTDVVKLVHAWTSNWGAEANQNLTMVQKLKRVLRRKD
;
A
#
# COMPACT_ATOMS: atom_id res chain seq x y z
N MET A 1 35.96 -22.78 3.45
CA MET A 1 36.28 -21.35 3.19
C MET A 1 34.96 -20.70 2.86
N ILE A 2 34.45 -19.84 3.75
CA ILE A 2 33.20 -19.11 3.48
C ILE A 2 33.48 -18.18 2.29
N SER A 3 32.56 -18.14 1.33
CA SER A 3 32.71 -17.29 0.14
C SER A 3 32.64 -15.82 0.56
N ARG A 4 33.43 -14.93 -0.05
CA ARG A 4 33.41 -13.47 0.20
C ARG A 4 31.98 -12.90 0.13
N HIS A 5 31.19 -13.46 -0.76
CA HIS A 5 29.76 -13.17 -0.90
C HIS A 5 29.01 -13.36 0.43
N GLN A 6 29.22 -14.51 1.09
CA GLN A 6 28.57 -14.84 2.36
C GLN A 6 29.12 -14.02 3.52
N ASP A 7 30.40 -13.65 3.51
CA ASP A 7 30.97 -12.77 4.55
C ASP A 7 30.29 -11.39 4.53
N MET A 8 30.01 -10.85 3.34
CA MET A 8 29.31 -9.56 3.19
C MET A 8 27.86 -9.65 3.67
N LEU A 9 27.13 -10.69 3.28
CA LEU A 9 25.76 -10.93 3.79
C LEU A 9 25.74 -11.13 5.30
N SER A 10 26.75 -11.81 5.85
CA SER A 10 26.87 -12.02 7.29
C SER A 10 27.09 -10.70 8.03
N ALA A 11 27.95 -9.82 7.51
CA ALA A 11 28.16 -8.48 8.07
C ALA A 11 26.87 -7.64 8.03
N CYS A 12 26.09 -7.72 6.94
CA CYS A 12 24.77 -7.06 6.87
C CYS A 12 23.79 -7.62 7.88
N THR A 13 23.78 -8.94 8.09
CA THR A 13 22.89 -9.61 9.05
C THR A 13 23.26 -9.29 10.50
N SER A 14 24.56 -9.13 10.79
CA SER A 14 25.06 -8.88 12.14
C SER A 14 25.15 -7.40 12.52
N GLY A 15 24.98 -6.48 11.57
CA GLY A 15 25.18 -5.04 11.80
C GLY A 15 26.66 -4.64 11.95
N ASP A 16 27.60 -5.43 11.42
CA ASP A 16 29.04 -5.13 11.56
C ASP A 16 29.50 -4.20 10.42
N VAL A 17 29.27 -2.91 10.61
CA VAL A 17 29.63 -1.84 9.67
C VAL A 17 31.12 -1.90 9.31
N ALA A 18 31.99 -2.06 10.31
CA ALA A 18 33.44 -2.06 10.11
C ALA A 18 33.92 -3.32 9.36
N ALA A 19 33.26 -4.47 9.52
CA ALA A 19 33.51 -5.63 8.66
C ALA A 19 33.05 -5.38 7.23
N LEU A 20 31.86 -4.80 7.04
CA LEU A 20 31.33 -4.53 5.70
C LEU A 20 32.20 -3.53 4.92
N GLU A 21 32.66 -2.44 5.56
CA GLU A 21 33.59 -1.48 4.94
C GLU A 21 34.89 -2.14 4.47
N ARG A 22 35.51 -2.96 5.33
CA ARG A 22 36.73 -3.72 4.97
C ARG A 22 36.47 -4.68 3.81
N LEU A 23 35.30 -5.31 3.77
CA LEU A 23 34.91 -6.19 2.67
C LEU A 23 34.66 -5.42 1.37
N PHE A 24 34.05 -4.24 1.43
CA PHE A 24 33.92 -3.35 0.27
C PHE A 24 35.28 -2.96 -0.30
N GLU A 25 36.20 -2.50 0.56
CA GLU A 25 37.57 -2.15 0.15
C GLU A 25 38.28 -3.34 -0.51
N ALA A 26 38.21 -4.52 0.10
CA ALA A 26 38.84 -5.74 -0.42
C ALA A 26 38.28 -6.19 -1.79
N ASN A 27 37.06 -5.77 -2.13
CA ASN A 27 36.41 -6.04 -3.42
C ASN A 27 36.41 -4.83 -4.37
N ASN A 28 37.19 -3.78 -4.06
CA ASN A 28 37.26 -2.53 -4.83
C ASN A 28 35.92 -1.80 -4.96
N ILE A 29 34.98 -2.05 -4.05
CA ILE A 29 33.74 -1.29 -3.94
C ILE A 29 34.08 0.00 -3.19
N ARG A 30 33.84 1.13 -3.82
CA ARG A 30 34.08 2.47 -3.28
C ARG A 30 32.81 3.31 -3.37
N ARG A 31 32.81 4.49 -2.74
CA ARG A 31 31.73 5.46 -2.88
C ARG A 31 31.40 5.72 -4.36
N PHE A 32 30.11 5.72 -4.67
CA PHE A 32 29.56 5.83 -6.03
C PHE A 32 29.92 4.65 -6.95
N SER A 33 30.09 3.45 -6.38
CA SER A 33 30.18 2.25 -7.20
C SER A 33 28.83 1.96 -7.86
N LYS A 34 28.86 1.30 -9.01
CA LYS A 34 27.63 0.82 -9.65
C LYS A 34 27.04 -0.34 -8.84
N PRO A 35 25.72 -0.37 -8.62
CA PRO A 35 25.05 -1.49 -7.99
C PRO A 35 25.26 -2.78 -8.80
N VAL A 36 25.34 -3.90 -8.08
CA VAL A 36 25.37 -5.24 -8.67
C VAL A 36 23.95 -5.78 -8.61
N TYR A 37 23.40 -6.19 -9.75
CA TYR A 37 22.01 -6.71 -9.81
C TYR A 37 21.94 -8.21 -10.09
N ILE A 38 23.04 -8.81 -10.55
CA ILE A 38 23.10 -10.21 -10.95
C ILE A 38 24.21 -10.87 -10.15
N SER A 39 23.89 -12.01 -9.53
CA SER A 39 24.87 -12.80 -8.80
C SER A 39 25.87 -13.44 -9.76
N SER A 40 27.15 -13.27 -9.47
CA SER A 40 28.26 -13.86 -10.23
C SER A 40 29.18 -14.65 -9.29
N PRO A 41 29.64 -15.85 -9.68
CA PRO A 41 30.53 -16.64 -8.84
C PRO A 41 31.81 -15.89 -8.47
N GLY A 42 32.04 -15.72 -7.16
CA GLY A 42 33.25 -15.08 -6.63
C GLY A 42 33.22 -13.55 -6.58
N GLU A 43 32.10 -12.93 -6.97
CA GLU A 43 31.89 -11.49 -6.88
C GLU A 43 31.11 -11.09 -5.63
N ALA A 44 30.94 -9.79 -5.43
CA ALA A 44 30.09 -9.24 -4.39
C ALA A 44 28.63 -9.69 -4.59
N PRO A 45 27.85 -9.86 -3.51
CA PRO A 45 26.42 -10.12 -3.62
C PRO A 45 25.71 -8.97 -4.31
N PRO A 46 24.56 -9.23 -4.96
CA PRO A 46 23.68 -8.19 -5.45
C PRO A 46 23.35 -7.15 -4.37
N THR A 47 23.29 -5.89 -4.77
CA THR A 47 23.05 -4.76 -3.85
C THR A 47 21.70 -4.88 -3.14
N ASN A 48 20.67 -5.37 -3.84
CA ASN A 48 19.36 -5.64 -3.24
C ASN A 48 19.40 -6.78 -2.20
N GLU A 49 20.28 -7.78 -2.35
CA GLU A 49 20.47 -8.82 -1.32
C GLU A 49 21.14 -8.26 -0.05
N LEU A 50 22.13 -7.37 -0.22
CA LEU A 50 22.76 -6.67 0.92
C LEU A 50 21.75 -5.82 1.69
N LEU A 51 20.92 -5.05 0.96
CA LEU A 51 19.87 -4.23 1.54
C LEU A 51 18.82 -5.10 2.24
N ALA A 52 18.28 -6.12 1.56
CA ALA A 52 17.28 -7.01 2.15
C ALA A 52 17.77 -7.68 3.43
N ALA A 53 19.03 -8.14 3.47
CA ALA A 53 19.65 -8.72 4.66
C ALA A 53 19.73 -7.70 5.82
N ALA A 54 20.13 -6.46 5.55
CA ALA A 54 20.22 -5.41 6.55
C ALA A 54 18.83 -4.98 7.07
N ILE A 55 17.85 -4.81 6.17
CA ILE A 55 16.46 -4.46 6.48
C ILE A 55 15.82 -5.53 7.37
N THR A 56 15.96 -6.80 6.97
CA THR A 56 15.41 -7.95 7.70
C THR A 56 15.87 -7.99 9.18
N ASN A 57 17.06 -7.45 9.46
CA ASN A 57 17.66 -7.45 10.78
C ASN A 57 17.68 -6.06 11.46
N GLY A 58 17.05 -5.04 10.87
CA GLY A 58 16.90 -3.71 11.48
C GLY A 58 18.17 -2.87 11.55
N HIS A 59 19.15 -3.11 10.67
CA HIS A 59 20.45 -2.41 10.71
C HIS A 59 20.46 -1.17 9.82
N LEU A 60 19.90 -0.06 10.32
CA LEU A 60 19.83 1.23 9.61
C LEU A 60 21.20 1.75 9.18
N ASP A 61 22.22 1.60 10.02
CA ASP A 61 23.59 2.01 9.74
C ASP A 61 24.20 1.27 8.53
N ILE A 62 23.95 -0.03 8.42
CA ILE A 62 24.32 -0.82 7.24
C ILE A 62 23.55 -0.34 6.01
N VAL A 63 22.23 -0.11 6.12
CA VAL A 63 21.43 0.42 5.01
C VAL A 63 22.02 1.75 4.51
N LEU A 64 22.28 2.69 5.42
CA LEU A 64 22.89 3.98 5.08
C LEU A 64 24.29 3.83 4.47
N LEU A 65 25.11 2.89 4.95
CA LEU A 65 26.41 2.60 4.35
C LEU A 65 26.24 2.11 2.90
N VAL A 66 25.33 1.19 2.65
CA VAL A 66 25.07 0.66 1.29
C VAL A 66 24.56 1.76 0.37
N LEU A 67 23.58 2.56 0.80
CA LEU A 67 23.04 3.69 0.03
C LEU A 67 24.09 4.75 -0.28
N ASN A 68 25.01 5.04 0.65
CA ASN A 68 26.11 5.98 0.42
C ASN A 68 27.21 5.41 -0.49
N THR A 69 27.31 4.08 -0.57
CA THR A 69 28.35 3.38 -1.34
C THR A 69 27.96 3.26 -2.81
N TYR A 70 26.70 2.96 -3.10
CA TYR A 70 26.24 2.71 -4.46
C TYR A 70 25.41 3.87 -5.03
N GLU A 71 25.64 4.24 -6.29
CA GLU A 71 24.86 5.26 -6.99
C GLU A 71 23.76 4.65 -7.88
N GLY A 72 22.56 5.24 -7.90
CA GLY A 72 21.47 4.81 -8.78
C GLY A 72 21.00 3.38 -8.51
N ILE A 73 20.82 3.02 -7.24
CA ILE A 73 20.21 1.74 -6.85
C ILE A 73 18.74 1.73 -7.30
N ASN A 74 18.35 0.70 -8.05
CA ASN A 74 16.96 0.35 -8.28
C ASN A 74 16.54 -0.69 -7.24
N PHE A 75 15.51 -0.39 -6.46
CA PHE A 75 14.98 -1.33 -5.48
C PHE A 75 14.12 -2.39 -6.16
N TYR A 76 14.35 -3.66 -5.81
CA TYR A 76 13.62 -4.82 -6.34
C TYR A 76 12.81 -5.54 -5.25
N ASP A 77 12.06 -6.56 -5.69
CA ASP A 77 11.15 -7.37 -4.89
C ASP A 77 11.72 -7.76 -3.52
N GLU A 78 13.01 -8.11 -3.42
CA GLU A 78 13.62 -8.56 -2.17
C GLU A 78 13.67 -7.47 -1.10
N VAL A 79 13.92 -6.22 -1.51
CA VAL A 79 13.95 -5.05 -0.60
C VAL A 79 12.54 -4.77 -0.09
N ILE A 80 11.55 -4.75 -0.97
CA ILE A 80 10.17 -4.45 -0.62
C ILE A 80 9.58 -5.57 0.22
N THR A 81 9.87 -6.83 -0.13
CA THR A 81 9.49 -8.01 0.67
C THR A 81 10.10 -7.95 2.07
N ALA A 82 11.36 -7.53 2.20
CA ALA A 82 11.99 -7.34 3.50
C ALA A 82 11.27 -6.26 4.33
N LEU A 83 10.89 -5.13 3.72
CA LEU A 83 10.15 -4.06 4.40
C LEU A 83 8.75 -4.48 4.85
N VAL A 84 8.02 -5.23 4.01
CA VAL A 84 6.69 -5.77 4.38
C VAL A 84 6.82 -6.76 5.55
N ASN A 85 7.85 -7.62 5.53
CA ASN A 85 8.04 -8.64 6.55
C ASN A 85 8.71 -8.12 7.83
N HIS A 86 9.49 -7.05 7.75
CA HIS A 86 10.24 -6.45 8.85
C HIS A 86 10.11 -4.93 8.79
N PRO A 87 8.90 -4.38 9.06
CA PRO A 87 8.65 -2.95 8.92
C PRO A 87 9.47 -2.16 9.94
N ASP A 88 10.32 -1.28 9.42
CA ASP A 88 11.14 -0.35 10.19
C ASP A 88 11.07 1.02 9.51
N ILE A 89 10.39 1.97 10.16
CA ILE A 89 10.10 3.30 9.58
C ILE A 89 11.38 4.11 9.35
N PRO A 90 12.33 4.20 10.29
CA PRO A 90 13.64 4.82 10.02
C PRO A 90 14.36 4.27 8.78
N ILE A 91 14.32 2.94 8.57
CA ILE A 91 14.90 2.32 7.37
C ILE A 91 14.12 2.71 6.11
N LEU A 92 12.78 2.66 6.16
CA LEU A 92 11.94 3.07 5.03
C LEU A 92 12.16 4.55 4.67
N GLU A 93 12.27 5.44 5.66
CA GLU A 93 12.61 6.85 5.47
C GLU A 93 13.96 7.03 4.78
N ALA A 94 14.98 6.26 5.18
CA ALA A 94 16.30 6.32 4.54
C ALA A 94 16.22 5.91 3.06
N LEU A 95 15.45 4.86 2.74
CA LEU A 95 15.25 4.40 1.37
C LEU A 95 14.43 5.39 0.55
N TYR A 96 13.35 5.95 1.11
CA TYR A 96 12.52 6.97 0.48
C TYR A 96 13.30 8.25 0.16
N ASN A 97 14.16 8.69 1.09
CA ASN A 97 15.03 9.86 0.87
C ASN A 97 16.07 9.61 -0.23
N TYR A 98 16.42 8.34 -0.49
CA TYR A 98 17.31 7.96 -1.57
C TYR A 98 16.58 7.91 -2.92
N ASP A 99 15.43 7.22 -2.97
CA ASP A 99 14.53 7.19 -4.12
C ASP A 99 13.08 7.14 -3.64
N ASN A 100 12.36 8.24 -3.87
CA ASN A 100 10.98 8.39 -3.41
C ASN A 100 10.00 7.52 -4.19
N LEU A 101 10.40 6.94 -5.33
CA LEU A 101 9.56 6.02 -6.10
C LEU A 101 9.43 4.65 -5.42
N ILE A 102 10.19 4.37 -4.36
CA ILE A 102 10.06 3.11 -3.61
C ILE A 102 8.62 2.85 -3.12
N VAL A 103 7.87 3.89 -2.78
CA VAL A 103 6.47 3.76 -2.31
C VAL A 103 5.48 3.43 -3.44
N GLN A 104 5.92 3.58 -4.70
CA GLN A 104 5.14 3.28 -5.91
C GLN A 104 5.44 1.88 -6.45
N PHE A 105 6.17 1.06 -5.69
CA PHE A 105 6.61 -0.23 -6.18
C PHE A 105 5.43 -1.15 -6.54
N GLU A 106 5.53 -1.76 -7.72
CA GLU A 106 4.62 -2.75 -8.26
C GLU A 106 5.43 -3.99 -8.63
N TRP A 107 4.95 -5.17 -8.24
CA TRP A 107 5.53 -6.43 -8.63
C TRP A 107 5.19 -6.77 -10.09
N ASP A 108 6.03 -7.60 -10.72
CA ASP A 108 5.85 -8.05 -12.10
C ASP A 108 4.58 -8.90 -12.32
N ASP A 109 3.84 -9.25 -11.26
CA ASP A 109 2.55 -9.95 -11.36
C ASP A 109 1.40 -9.04 -11.82
N HIS A 110 1.66 -7.73 -11.95
CA HIS A 110 0.72 -6.66 -12.31
C HIS A 110 -0.51 -6.59 -11.40
N GLN A 111 -0.43 -7.18 -10.22
CA GLN A 111 -1.53 -7.32 -9.28
C GLN A 111 -1.15 -6.81 -7.90
N SER A 112 0.12 -6.88 -7.54
CA SER A 112 0.60 -6.57 -6.21
C SER A 112 1.40 -5.27 -6.26
N THR A 113 1.06 -4.34 -5.38
CA THR A 113 1.81 -3.12 -5.08
C THR A 113 2.27 -3.14 -3.64
N PHE A 114 3.23 -2.27 -3.29
CA PHE A 114 3.76 -2.21 -1.93
C PHE A 114 2.64 -2.03 -0.90
N VAL A 115 1.69 -1.14 -1.18
CA VAL A 115 0.54 -0.92 -0.30
C VAL A 115 -0.39 -2.14 -0.23
N THR A 116 -0.66 -2.85 -1.32
CA THR A 116 -1.55 -4.03 -1.26
C THR A 116 -0.90 -5.22 -0.57
N GLU A 117 0.42 -5.43 -0.71
CA GLU A 117 1.13 -6.47 0.04
C GLU A 117 1.19 -6.14 1.53
N ALA A 118 1.43 -4.88 1.88
CA ALA A 118 1.37 -4.43 3.26
C ALA A 118 -0.02 -4.67 3.87
N CYS A 119 -1.10 -4.46 3.12
CA CYS A 119 -2.46 -4.74 3.61
C CYS A 119 -2.69 -6.22 3.99
N LYS A 120 -1.92 -7.17 3.44
CA LYS A 120 -2.07 -8.61 3.78
C LYS A 120 -1.44 -8.97 5.13
N GLN A 121 -0.65 -8.07 5.73
CA GLN A 121 0.04 -8.32 7.00
C GLN A 121 -0.88 -8.08 8.20
N PRO A 122 -0.58 -8.70 9.37
CA PRO A 122 -1.32 -8.42 10.60
C PRO A 122 -1.32 -6.92 10.96
N PRO A 123 -2.49 -6.32 11.27
CA PRO A 123 -2.64 -4.91 11.59
C PRO A 123 -1.67 -4.37 12.64
N GLU A 124 -1.42 -5.15 13.69
CA GLU A 124 -0.59 -4.74 14.83
C GLU A 124 0.88 -4.54 14.45
N LYS A 125 1.31 -5.19 13.36
CA LYS A 125 2.68 -5.14 12.86
C LYS A 125 2.86 -4.08 11.77
N ILE A 126 1.87 -3.92 10.89
CA ILE A 126 2.04 -3.18 9.63
C ILE A 126 1.48 -1.75 9.64
N GLY A 127 0.67 -1.39 10.64
CA GLY A 127 0.00 -0.09 10.72
C GLY A 127 0.91 1.13 10.44
N PRO A 128 2.07 1.28 11.11
CA PRO A 128 2.98 2.40 10.85
C PRO A 128 3.49 2.46 9.40
N LEU A 129 3.76 1.30 8.78
CA LEU A 129 4.23 1.24 7.40
C LEU A 129 3.11 1.64 6.43
N LEU A 130 1.89 1.18 6.65
CA LEU A 130 0.73 1.58 5.83
C LEU A 130 0.49 3.09 5.90
N HIS A 131 0.52 3.67 7.10
CA HIS A 131 0.40 5.14 7.25
C HIS A 131 1.51 5.87 6.52
N PHE A 132 2.76 5.42 6.64
CA PHE A 132 3.87 6.01 5.91
C PHE A 132 3.63 5.99 4.38
N LEU A 133 3.24 4.83 3.83
CA LEU A 133 2.97 4.69 2.39
C LEU A 133 1.85 5.63 1.93
N ILE A 134 0.76 5.70 2.69
CA ILE A 134 -0.40 6.56 2.38
C ILE A 134 -0.02 8.04 2.46
N GLU A 135 0.72 8.45 3.50
CA GLU A 135 1.16 9.83 3.69
C GLU A 135 2.08 10.31 2.57
N HIS A 136 2.92 9.41 2.05
CA HIS A 136 3.89 9.66 0.98
C HIS A 136 3.37 9.29 -0.43
N ASP A 137 2.04 9.31 -0.60
CA ASP A 137 1.34 9.23 -1.89
C ASP A 137 1.57 7.93 -2.67
N ALA A 138 1.78 6.78 -1.99
CA ALA A 138 1.76 5.47 -2.64
C ALA A 138 0.51 5.31 -3.52
N ALA A 139 0.65 4.74 -4.71
CA ALA A 139 -0.46 4.59 -5.63
C ALA A 139 -1.52 3.63 -5.08
N LEU A 140 -2.70 4.19 -4.81
CA LEU A 140 -3.83 3.48 -4.21
C LEU A 140 -4.80 2.92 -5.24
N ASP A 141 -4.66 3.32 -6.51
CA ASP A 141 -5.52 2.99 -7.65
C ASP A 141 -4.82 2.12 -8.71
N VAL A 142 -3.62 1.62 -8.39
CA VAL A 142 -2.86 0.69 -9.23
C VAL A 142 -2.68 -0.66 -8.52
N GLY A 143 -2.34 -1.67 -9.32
CA GLY A 143 -2.40 -3.06 -8.88
C GLY A 143 -3.83 -3.59 -8.79
N GLY A 144 -3.94 -4.89 -8.53
CA GLY A 144 -5.19 -5.61 -8.35
C GLY A 144 -5.77 -6.17 -9.65
N PHE A 145 -6.14 -7.45 -9.62
CA PHE A 145 -7.00 -8.03 -10.65
C PHE A 145 -8.42 -7.45 -10.50
N ARG A 146 -9.02 -6.92 -11.58
CA ARG A 146 -10.42 -6.46 -11.62
C ARG A 146 -10.80 -5.45 -10.52
N PHE A 147 -10.04 -4.36 -10.38
CA PHE A 147 -10.39 -3.25 -9.46
C PHE A 147 -10.26 -3.58 -7.97
N HIS A 148 -9.43 -4.57 -7.62
CA HIS A 148 -9.07 -4.96 -6.26
C HIS A 148 -7.93 -4.08 -5.72
N PHE A 149 -8.20 -2.78 -5.63
CA PHE A 149 -7.24 -1.75 -5.23
C PHE A 149 -6.96 -1.73 -3.72
N ALA A 150 -6.16 -0.76 -3.26
CA ALA A 150 -5.67 -0.68 -1.88
C ALA A 150 -6.79 -0.74 -0.81
N VAL A 151 -7.93 -0.07 -1.02
CA VAL A 151 -9.06 -0.11 -0.07
C VAL A 151 -9.66 -1.50 0.05
N TRP A 152 -9.81 -2.23 -1.07
CA TRP A 152 -10.28 -3.62 -1.05
C TRP A 152 -9.26 -4.54 -0.35
N ALA A 153 -7.97 -4.38 -0.66
CA ALA A 153 -6.91 -5.15 -0.03
C ALA A 153 -6.86 -4.91 1.51
N ALA A 154 -7.03 -3.67 1.94
CA ALA A 154 -7.12 -3.30 3.36
C ALA A 154 -8.29 -3.99 4.06
N LEU A 155 -9.44 -4.12 3.39
CA LEU A 155 -10.60 -4.86 3.92
C LEU A 155 -10.34 -6.35 4.04
N CYS A 156 -9.77 -6.98 3.01
CA CYS A 156 -9.39 -8.41 3.07
C CYS A 156 -8.35 -8.68 4.15
N GLY A 157 -7.43 -7.75 4.37
CA GLY A 157 -6.43 -7.79 5.43
C GLY A 157 -6.96 -7.48 6.82
N ASN A 158 -8.25 -7.18 6.96
CA ASN A 158 -8.88 -6.68 8.19
C ASN A 158 -8.10 -5.50 8.81
N GLN A 159 -7.64 -4.58 7.97
CA GLN A 159 -6.90 -3.42 8.42
C GLN A 159 -7.78 -2.48 9.29
N PRO A 160 -7.17 -1.71 10.19
CA PRO A 160 -7.88 -0.78 11.06
C PRO A 160 -8.65 0.30 10.29
N LEU A 161 -9.72 0.81 10.90
CA LEU A 161 -10.56 1.84 10.28
C LEU A 161 -9.77 3.09 9.89
N ASP A 162 -8.83 3.52 10.73
CA ASP A 162 -8.01 4.72 10.49
C ASP A 162 -7.15 4.60 9.22
N VAL A 163 -6.62 3.41 8.93
CA VAL A 163 -5.89 3.13 7.69
C VAL A 163 -6.82 3.24 6.47
N ILE A 164 -8.00 2.62 6.55
CA ILE A 164 -9.00 2.66 5.46
C ILE A 164 -9.46 4.10 5.21
N GLU A 165 -9.80 4.85 6.27
CA GLU A 165 -10.17 6.26 6.13
C GLU A 165 -9.03 7.10 5.53
N ALA A 166 -7.77 6.82 5.90
CA ALA A 166 -6.61 7.52 5.35
C ALA A 166 -6.46 7.26 3.85
N MET A 167 -6.64 6.02 3.41
CA MET A 167 -6.65 5.67 1.98
C MET A 167 -7.74 6.42 1.21
N ILE A 168 -8.98 6.44 1.73
CA ILE A 168 -10.10 7.16 1.10
C ILE A 168 -9.81 8.66 1.02
N LYS A 169 -9.30 9.26 2.11
CA LYS A 169 -8.92 10.68 2.15
C LYS A 169 -7.82 11.03 1.13
N LYS A 170 -6.93 10.09 0.83
CA LYS A 170 -5.88 10.22 -0.20
C LYS A 170 -6.35 9.90 -1.61
N GLY A 171 -7.65 9.68 -1.82
CA GLY A 171 -8.22 9.42 -3.14
C GLY A 171 -8.20 7.95 -3.56
N GLY A 172 -7.93 7.03 -2.62
CA GLY A 172 -8.04 5.59 -2.86
C GLY A 172 -9.46 5.22 -3.30
N PRO A 173 -9.62 4.53 -4.44
CA PRO A 173 -10.94 4.21 -4.99
C PRO A 173 -11.68 3.20 -4.12
N VAL A 174 -12.92 3.54 -3.74
CA VAL A 174 -13.86 2.59 -3.12
C VAL A 174 -14.71 1.97 -4.22
N THR A 175 -14.28 0.80 -4.70
CA THR A 175 -14.94 0.07 -5.79
C THR A 175 -16.11 -0.75 -5.28
N SER A 176 -17.00 -1.22 -6.16
CA SER A 176 -18.09 -2.13 -5.77
C SER A 176 -17.57 -3.37 -5.04
N ALA A 177 -16.41 -3.91 -5.45
CA ALA A 177 -15.76 -5.00 -4.75
C ALA A 177 -15.38 -4.62 -3.31
N ALA A 178 -14.85 -3.42 -3.07
CA ALA A 178 -14.56 -2.93 -1.72
C ALA A 178 -15.84 -2.77 -0.88
N MET A 179 -16.93 -2.27 -1.47
CA MET A 179 -18.21 -2.15 -0.78
C MET A 179 -18.75 -3.52 -0.36
N GLN A 180 -18.76 -4.49 -1.28
CA GLN A 180 -19.17 -5.87 -1.04
C GLN A 180 -18.32 -6.52 0.05
N GLN A 181 -16.99 -6.34 -0.02
CA GLN A 181 -16.08 -6.88 0.98
C GLN A 181 -16.34 -6.34 2.38
N ALA A 182 -16.66 -5.04 2.53
CA ALA A 182 -17.01 -4.46 3.83
C ALA A 182 -18.30 -5.07 4.40
N VAL A 183 -19.28 -5.35 3.54
CA VAL A 183 -20.54 -6.02 3.91
C VAL A 183 -20.28 -7.47 4.34
N VAL A 184 -19.59 -8.26 3.51
CA VAL A 184 -19.29 -9.67 3.79
C VAL A 184 -18.43 -9.85 5.03
N CYS A 185 -17.49 -8.93 5.30
CA CYS A 185 -16.70 -8.93 6.52
C CYS A 185 -17.43 -8.34 7.74
N GLU A 186 -18.70 -7.94 7.59
CA GLU A 186 -19.53 -7.33 8.63
C GLU A 186 -18.87 -6.10 9.29
N ARG A 187 -18.07 -5.34 8.51
CA ARG A 187 -17.33 -4.16 8.96
C ARG A 187 -18.25 -2.94 9.03
N THR A 188 -19.16 -2.95 10.00
CA THR A 188 -20.13 -1.87 10.25
C THR A 188 -19.47 -0.50 10.43
N ASP A 189 -18.27 -0.47 11.01
CA ASP A 189 -17.43 0.72 11.18
C ASP A 189 -16.98 1.32 9.84
N VAL A 190 -16.60 0.46 8.88
CA VAL A 190 -16.22 0.90 7.53
C VAL A 190 -17.43 1.29 6.70
N ILE A 191 -18.55 0.55 6.82
CA ILE A 191 -19.81 0.90 6.13
C ILE A 191 -20.27 2.30 6.57
N ASP A 192 -20.22 2.60 7.87
CA ASP A 192 -20.49 3.95 8.38
C ASP A 192 -19.52 4.99 7.83
N ALA A 193 -18.21 4.67 7.75
CA ALA A 193 -17.24 5.56 7.13
C ALA A 193 -17.56 5.83 5.65
N PHE A 194 -17.91 4.82 4.85
CA PHE A 194 -18.32 5.01 3.46
C PHE A 194 -19.52 5.97 3.35
N MET A 195 -20.51 5.85 4.24
CA MET A 195 -21.63 6.80 4.32
C MET A 195 -21.14 8.21 4.66
N ARG A 196 -20.23 8.37 5.64
CA ARG A 196 -19.67 9.68 6.05
C ARG A 196 -18.86 10.35 4.94
N PHE A 197 -18.19 9.57 4.09
CA PHE A 197 -17.46 10.08 2.91
C PHE A 197 -18.35 10.27 1.67
N ASN A 198 -19.67 10.06 1.79
CA ASN A 198 -20.62 10.10 0.66
C ASN A 198 -20.19 9.19 -0.49
N ILE A 199 -19.64 8.02 -0.18
CA ILE A 199 -19.32 7.02 -1.18
C ILE A 199 -20.63 6.42 -1.68
N GLU A 200 -20.85 6.48 -2.99
CA GLU A 200 -21.98 5.86 -3.67
C GLU A 200 -21.43 4.86 -4.70
N GLY A 201 -22.09 3.71 -4.82
CA GLY A 201 -21.83 2.75 -5.89
C GLY A 201 -22.73 2.99 -7.09
N GLU A 202 -22.54 2.18 -8.14
CA GLU A 202 -23.46 2.19 -9.28
C GLU A 202 -24.84 1.66 -8.86
N HIS A 203 -25.90 2.21 -9.46
CA HIS A 203 -27.28 1.86 -9.12
C HIS A 203 -27.57 0.36 -9.26
N ASP A 204 -26.94 -0.30 -10.23
CA ASP A 204 -27.12 -1.73 -10.47
C ASP A 204 -26.56 -2.60 -9.32
N ASN A 205 -25.67 -2.07 -8.48
CA ASN A 205 -25.06 -2.78 -7.36
C ASN A 205 -25.91 -2.75 -6.08
N ILE A 206 -26.97 -1.92 -6.01
CA ILE A 206 -27.78 -1.77 -4.79
C ILE A 206 -28.42 -3.10 -4.38
N GLN A 207 -29.07 -3.80 -5.32
CA GLN A 207 -29.75 -5.06 -5.01
C GLN A 207 -28.76 -6.14 -4.58
N GLN A 208 -27.59 -6.18 -5.21
CA GLN A 208 -26.54 -7.11 -4.83
C GLN A 208 -26.04 -6.85 -3.41
N LEU A 209 -25.68 -5.60 -3.07
CA LEU A 209 -25.22 -5.25 -1.71
C LEU A 209 -26.27 -5.56 -0.64
N GLN A 210 -27.55 -5.28 -0.91
CA GLN A 210 -28.64 -5.61 0.01
C GLN A 210 -28.78 -7.11 0.20
N THR A 211 -28.71 -7.90 -0.88
CA THR A 211 -28.78 -9.37 -0.82
C THR A 211 -27.59 -9.93 -0.02
N GLU A 212 -26.37 -9.48 -0.30
CA GLU A 212 -25.18 -9.90 0.44
C GLU A 212 -25.27 -9.52 1.93
N ALA A 213 -25.81 -8.36 2.25
CA ALA A 213 -26.04 -7.95 3.64
C ALA A 213 -27.05 -8.88 4.34
N GLU A 214 -28.14 -9.24 3.67
CA GLU A 214 -29.13 -10.21 4.18
C GLU A 214 -28.50 -11.59 4.41
N GLU A 215 -27.61 -12.03 3.52
CA GLU A 215 -26.90 -13.31 3.62
C GLU A 215 -25.95 -13.39 4.82
N THR A 216 -25.43 -12.26 5.33
CA THR A 216 -24.64 -12.25 6.58
C THR A 216 -25.47 -12.68 7.80
N GLY A 217 -26.79 -12.43 7.79
CA GLY A 217 -27.64 -12.60 8.96
C GLY A 217 -27.40 -11.57 10.08
N ASN A 218 -26.47 -10.63 9.90
CA ASN A 218 -26.17 -9.59 10.88
C ASN A 218 -27.15 -8.41 10.71
N THR A 219 -28.04 -8.24 11.68
CA THR A 219 -29.12 -7.24 11.59
C THR A 219 -28.62 -5.80 11.53
N ASP A 220 -27.43 -5.53 12.07
CA ASP A 220 -26.87 -4.17 12.07
C ASP A 220 -26.24 -3.84 10.72
N VAL A 221 -25.55 -4.81 10.09
CA VAL A 221 -25.08 -4.70 8.71
C VAL A 221 -26.26 -4.48 7.75
N VAL A 222 -27.32 -5.29 7.85
CA VAL A 222 -28.53 -5.15 7.02
C VAL A 222 -29.13 -3.74 7.12
N LYS A 223 -29.34 -3.25 8.36
CA LYS A 223 -29.89 -1.90 8.57
C LYS A 223 -29.00 -0.82 7.97
N LEU A 224 -27.68 -0.90 8.19
CA LEU A 224 -26.72 0.08 7.68
C LEU A 224 -26.70 0.09 6.15
N VAL A 225 -26.65 -1.07 5.50
CA VAL A 225 -26.63 -1.18 4.03
C VAL A 225 -27.94 -0.65 3.42
N HIS A 226 -29.09 -0.97 3.99
CA HIS A 226 -30.36 -0.38 3.53
C HIS A 226 -30.36 1.14 3.69
N ALA A 227 -29.92 1.67 4.83
CA ALA A 227 -29.86 3.11 5.06
C ALA A 227 -28.90 3.80 4.07
N TRP A 228 -27.73 3.20 3.84
CA TRP A 228 -26.72 3.71 2.91
C TRP A 228 -27.25 3.77 1.48
N THR A 229 -27.77 2.65 0.97
CA THR A 229 -28.26 2.51 -0.41
C THR A 229 -29.55 3.28 -0.68
N SER A 230 -30.39 3.54 0.33
CA SER A 230 -31.64 4.30 0.17
C SER A 230 -31.42 5.75 -0.26
N ASN A 231 -30.24 6.30 0.00
CA ASN A 231 -29.90 7.69 -0.32
C ASN A 231 -29.22 7.84 -1.68
N TRP A 232 -28.80 6.74 -2.31
CA TRP A 232 -28.06 6.79 -3.57
C TRP A 232 -28.91 7.40 -4.68
N GLY A 233 -28.39 8.45 -5.32
CA GLY A 233 -29.07 9.15 -6.43
C GLY A 233 -30.21 10.10 -6.01
N ALA A 234 -30.50 10.26 -4.71
CA ALA A 234 -31.49 11.23 -4.24
C ALA A 234 -31.02 12.68 -4.46
N GLU A 235 -29.72 12.97 -4.27
CA GLU A 235 -29.16 14.32 -4.45
C GLU A 235 -28.96 14.70 -5.92
N ALA A 236 -28.58 13.75 -6.79
CA ALA A 236 -28.47 13.98 -8.24
C ALA A 236 -29.82 14.40 -8.85
N ASN A 237 -30.92 13.78 -8.39
CA ASN A 237 -32.28 14.14 -8.80
C ASN A 237 -32.76 15.47 -8.20
N GLN A 238 -32.34 15.84 -6.99
CA GLN A 238 -32.65 17.16 -6.42
C GLN A 238 -31.96 18.31 -7.17
N ASN A 239 -30.70 18.13 -7.58
CA ASN A 239 -29.97 19.12 -8.36
C ASN A 239 -30.52 19.26 -9.79
N LEU A 240 -30.88 18.15 -10.44
CA LEU A 240 -31.57 18.17 -11.74
C LEU A 240 -32.94 18.86 -11.66
N THR A 241 -33.73 18.58 -10.61
CA THR A 241 -35.04 19.22 -10.42
C THR A 241 -34.93 20.71 -10.05
N MET A 242 -33.88 21.15 -9.33
CA MET A 242 -33.63 22.57 -9.09
C MET A 242 -33.24 23.31 -10.37
N VAL A 243 -32.32 22.76 -11.19
CA VAL A 243 -31.93 23.35 -12.48
C VAL A 243 -33.12 23.41 -13.45
N GLN A 244 -33.97 22.37 -13.46
CA GLN A 244 -35.21 22.36 -14.25
C GLN A 244 -36.23 23.38 -13.75
N LYS A 245 -36.39 23.56 -12.43
CA LYS A 245 -37.24 24.60 -11.83
C LYS A 245 -36.74 26.00 -12.18
N LEU A 246 -35.43 26.25 -12.10
CA LEU A 246 -34.79 27.51 -12.50
C LEU A 246 -35.02 27.83 -13.99
N LYS A 247 -34.85 26.84 -14.88
CA LYS A 247 -35.13 27.00 -16.31
C LYS A 247 -36.61 27.35 -16.59
N ARG A 248 -37.56 26.84 -15.80
CA ARG A 248 -38.98 27.18 -15.93
C ARG A 248 -39.31 28.59 -15.42
N VAL A 249 -38.65 29.05 -14.36
CA VAL A 249 -38.83 30.43 -13.83
C VAL A 249 -38.27 31.46 -14.81
N LEU A 250 -37.11 31.18 -15.41
CA LEU A 250 -36.47 32.09 -16.37
C LEU A 250 -37.26 32.19 -17.69
N ARG A 251 -37.94 31.13 -18.13
CA ARG A 251 -38.80 31.15 -19.34
C ARG A 251 -40.16 31.85 -19.17
N ARG A 252 -40.52 32.32 -17.96
CA ARG A 252 -41.79 33.03 -17.70
C ARG A 252 -41.63 34.55 -17.65
N LYS A 253 -40.45 35.08 -17.98
CA LYS A 253 -40.13 36.52 -17.93
C LYS A 253 -39.98 37.19 -19.30
N ASP A 254 -40.26 36.47 -20.39
CA ASP A 254 -40.38 37.01 -21.76
C ASP A 254 -41.84 36.86 -22.22
#